data_AF-A0A936I0Z9-F1
#
_entry.id   AF-A0A936I0Z9-F1
#
_cell.length_a   1.000
_cell.length_b   1.000
_cell.length_c   1.000
_cell.angle_alpha   90.00
_cell.angle_beta   90.00
_cell.angle_gamma   90.00
#
_symmetry.space_group_name_H-M   'P 1'
#
loop_
_entity.id
_entity.type
_entity.pdbx_description
1 polymer ?
#
loop_
_entity_poly.entity_id
_entity_poly.type
_entity_poly.pdbx_seq_one_letter_code
_entity_poly.pdbx_strand_id
1 'polypeptide(L)'
;MPKVRWAGAMALGFLFVLAWHFHLERTACFDSAFYSFLLIDTGEVVSFHHRIGSWLPQFLPLALIRGGASLDLVLLSYSLCLALVPVGVFALIGWPLRDTRGAMTLPLTLVAGMGITFYYGVSEVNQGIAFCVLLEVLFRRTVRTATRAWVWGSAALLTAVWASLYHQVLLIPIAFLIVYVGIDTRSWRNVRYLVLSALLVLLSAARLTLIQSTDYEQARMPTYHDVVVQLPALWELPSTLHLLDAFADFKAFLLLMALACAGLVWARRYWSLAWTLLFSSASLALILIADRAVGSAIMFENFYPVIAFCWCAAFTSAAHALYTRAPRWVLAAACSVMALGAWHVVRSHHLATDKVRYAERLTSALRDRGVRKAIGTSRVLPWGYVLSHWPVPMETALISALHGPDSTVTFFCDDAIAPYRAQAGGQGSFIGPSWDPEWFDGRYLNERYFALPHTGYELVTTSAHDALDPNSALTLEPLGGDLFFTPAQSTVVPIRITNHGATTFGCLAADQHPLRLRCTVHSAHRAIVLADPFPTAMEQDIAPHRSIVQGLTIPRPDAWGDYLVVVELLRNDSVTGVRTELWIRALPFGL
;
A
#
# COMPACT_ATOMS: atom_id res chain seq x y z
N MET A 1 -24.29 23.78 -3.24
CA MET A 1 -23.70 22.98 -4.34
C MET A 1 -24.13 21.51 -4.20
N PRO A 2 -25.41 21.14 -4.39
CA PRO A 2 -25.85 19.75 -4.19
C PRO A 2 -25.12 18.75 -5.10
N LYS A 3 -24.85 19.13 -6.35
CA LYS A 3 -24.16 18.30 -7.35
C LYS A 3 -22.76 17.85 -6.90
N VAL A 4 -22.03 18.70 -6.17
CA VAL A 4 -20.68 18.38 -5.67
C VAL A 4 -20.73 17.27 -4.62
N ARG A 5 -21.75 17.26 -3.76
CA ARG A 5 -21.93 16.19 -2.76
C ARG A 5 -22.23 14.86 -3.44
N TRP A 6 -23.04 14.87 -4.50
CA TRP A 6 -23.30 13.65 -5.27
C TRP A 6 -22.06 13.15 -6.00
N ALA A 7 -21.27 14.02 -6.63
CA ALA A 7 -20.00 13.63 -7.24
C ALA A 7 -19.04 13.00 -6.21
N GLY A 8 -18.92 13.62 -5.03
CA GLY A 8 -18.13 13.06 -3.92
C GLY A 8 -18.65 11.71 -3.43
N ALA A 9 -19.97 11.56 -3.29
CA ALA A 9 -20.60 10.29 -2.89
C ALA A 9 -20.38 9.20 -3.95
N MET A 10 -20.43 9.54 -5.24
CA MET A 10 -20.14 8.59 -6.32
C MET A 10 -18.68 8.13 -6.30
N ALA A 11 -17.72 9.05 -6.09
CA ALA A 11 -16.31 8.71 -5.97
C ALA A 11 -16.06 7.77 -4.77
N LEU A 12 -16.65 8.06 -3.62
CA LEU A 12 -16.53 7.19 -2.44
C LEU A 12 -17.26 5.86 -2.60
N GLY A 13 -18.43 5.85 -3.24
CA GLY A 13 -19.14 4.62 -3.59
C GLY A 13 -18.33 3.73 -4.52
N PHE A 14 -17.62 4.33 -5.48
CA PHE A 14 -16.68 3.62 -6.33
C PHE A 14 -15.52 3.02 -5.53
N LEU A 15 -14.87 3.79 -4.66
CA LEU A 15 -13.81 3.26 -3.77
C LEU A 15 -14.33 2.15 -2.85
N PHE A 16 -15.58 2.22 -2.40
CA PHE A 16 -16.21 1.16 -1.62
C PHE A 16 -16.39 -0.13 -2.44
N VAL A 17 -16.79 -0.03 -3.72
CA VAL A 17 -16.85 -1.18 -4.64
C VAL A 17 -15.46 -1.78 -4.85
N LEU A 18 -14.41 -0.95 -5.00
CA LEU A 18 -13.04 -1.46 -5.08
C LEU A 18 -12.62 -2.15 -3.77
N ALA A 19 -13.01 -1.61 -2.61
CA ALA A 19 -12.71 -2.24 -1.32
C ALA A 19 -13.39 -3.60 -1.15
N TRP A 20 -14.59 -3.76 -1.70
CA TRP A 20 -15.29 -5.04 -1.78
C TRP A 20 -14.56 -6.02 -2.70
N HIS A 21 -14.26 -5.60 -3.94
CA HIS A 21 -13.71 -6.48 -4.97
C HIS A 21 -12.28 -6.92 -4.64
N PHE A 22 -11.45 -5.98 -4.18
CA PHE A 22 -10.04 -6.20 -3.86
C PHE A 22 -9.80 -6.31 -2.35
N HIS A 23 -10.65 -7.06 -1.65
CA HIS A 23 -10.56 -7.13 -0.19
C HIS A 23 -9.31 -7.90 0.26
N LEU A 24 -8.90 -8.96 -0.44
CA LEU A 24 -7.67 -9.70 -0.13
C LEU A 24 -6.43 -8.83 -0.33
N GLU A 25 -6.36 -8.06 -1.42
CA GLU A 25 -5.28 -7.10 -1.66
C GLU A 25 -5.19 -6.06 -0.54
N ARG A 26 -6.32 -5.73 0.08
CA ARG A 26 -6.41 -4.72 1.15
C ARG A 26 -6.08 -5.25 2.54
N THR A 27 -6.37 -6.52 2.82
CA THR A 27 -6.27 -7.10 4.17
C THR A 27 -5.26 -8.24 4.30
N ALA A 28 -4.86 -8.89 3.21
CA ALA A 28 -3.95 -10.03 3.20
C ALA A 28 -2.60 -9.74 2.52
N CYS A 29 -2.28 -8.47 2.29
CA CYS A 29 -0.98 -8.01 1.78
C CYS A 29 -0.33 -6.99 2.70
N PHE A 30 1.00 -6.94 2.68
CA PHE A 30 1.83 -5.98 3.42
C PHE A 30 1.50 -6.00 4.92
N ASP A 31 1.63 -4.87 5.60
CA ASP A 31 1.32 -4.74 7.02
C ASP A 31 -0.15 -5.07 7.31
N SER A 32 -1.07 -4.86 6.35
CA SER A 32 -2.47 -5.25 6.56
C SER A 32 -2.61 -6.73 6.87
N ALA A 33 -1.77 -7.59 6.29
CA ALA A 33 -1.76 -9.03 6.60
C ALA A 33 -1.42 -9.28 8.07
N PHE A 34 -0.41 -8.59 8.60
CA PHE A 34 -0.02 -8.70 10.00
C PHE A 34 -1.13 -8.25 10.96
N TYR A 35 -1.73 -7.09 10.71
CA TYR A 35 -2.85 -6.59 11.53
C TYR A 35 -4.09 -7.49 11.44
N SER A 36 -4.42 -7.98 10.25
CA SER A 36 -5.54 -8.91 10.06
C SER A 36 -5.28 -10.22 10.79
N PHE A 37 -4.08 -10.79 10.64
CA PHE A 37 -3.67 -12.00 11.34
C PHE A 37 -3.78 -11.85 12.86
N LEU A 38 -3.24 -10.77 13.43
CA LEU A 38 -3.32 -10.51 14.87
C LEU A 38 -4.76 -10.32 15.36
N LEU A 39 -5.59 -9.58 14.63
CA LEU A 39 -7.00 -9.37 14.99
C LEU A 39 -7.75 -10.72 15.06
N ILE A 40 -7.48 -11.60 14.10
CA ILE A 40 -8.10 -12.93 14.02
C ILE A 40 -7.56 -13.86 15.11
N ASP A 41 -6.25 -13.88 15.29
CA ASP A 41 -5.57 -14.77 16.23
C ASP A 41 -5.91 -14.44 17.68
N THR A 42 -5.81 -13.16 18.05
CA THR A 42 -6.09 -12.70 19.42
C THR A 42 -7.58 -12.64 19.73
N GLY A 43 -8.44 -12.41 18.73
CA GLY A 43 -9.87 -12.15 18.98
C GLY A 43 -10.11 -10.87 19.78
N GLU A 44 -9.21 -9.89 19.64
CA GLU A 44 -9.20 -8.59 20.31
C GLU A 44 -8.86 -7.46 19.33
N VAL A 45 -9.16 -6.21 19.71
CA VAL A 45 -8.72 -5.06 18.92
C VAL A 45 -7.20 -4.90 19.03
N VAL A 46 -6.55 -4.64 17.90
CA VAL A 46 -5.09 -4.56 17.79
C VAL A 46 -4.68 -3.13 17.46
N SER A 47 -3.65 -2.63 18.11
CA SER A 47 -2.99 -1.38 17.72
C SER A 47 -1.52 -1.40 18.12
N PHE A 48 -0.66 -0.97 17.19
CA PHE A 48 0.76 -0.74 17.48
C PHE A 48 1.06 0.74 17.63
N HIS A 49 2.21 1.04 18.23
CA HIS A 49 2.74 2.41 18.38
C HIS A 49 1.74 3.38 19.03
N HIS A 50 0.87 2.87 19.92
CA HIS A 50 -0.20 3.62 20.57
C HIS A 50 -1.20 4.28 19.60
N ARG A 51 -1.42 3.67 18.44
CA ARG A 51 -2.30 4.16 17.37
C ARG A 51 -3.75 3.68 17.52
N ILE A 52 -4.37 4.03 18.65
CA ILE A 52 -5.72 3.56 19.04
C ILE A 52 -6.82 3.99 18.04
N GLY A 53 -6.58 5.01 17.22
CA GLY A 53 -7.53 5.43 16.17
C GLY A 53 -7.89 4.31 15.19
N SER A 54 -7.00 3.34 14.97
CA SER A 54 -7.24 2.20 14.07
C SER A 54 -8.23 1.16 14.61
N TRP A 55 -8.74 1.30 15.84
CA TRP A 55 -9.72 0.38 16.42
C TRP A 55 -11.10 0.47 15.76
N LEU A 56 -11.51 1.66 15.32
CA LEU A 56 -12.84 1.88 14.74
C LEU A 56 -13.19 0.89 13.60
N PRO A 57 -12.33 0.67 12.59
CA PRO A 57 -12.62 -0.30 11.54
C PRO A 57 -12.56 -1.78 12.00
N GLN A 58 -12.08 -2.08 13.21
CA GLN A 58 -11.91 -3.46 13.69
C GLN A 58 -13.13 -4.02 14.41
N PHE A 59 -14.07 -3.18 14.86
CA PHE A 59 -15.18 -3.66 15.70
C PHE A 59 -16.12 -4.65 14.99
N LEU A 60 -16.44 -4.43 13.71
CA LEU A 60 -17.28 -5.36 12.95
C LEU A 60 -16.56 -6.69 12.63
N PRO A 61 -15.33 -6.71 12.07
CA PRO A 61 -14.62 -7.97 11.88
C PRO A 61 -14.41 -8.72 13.19
N LEU A 62 -14.14 -8.01 14.30
CA LEU A 62 -14.04 -8.61 15.62
C LEU A 62 -15.35 -9.30 16.06
N ALA A 63 -16.49 -8.64 15.86
CA ALA A 63 -17.79 -9.25 16.14
C ALA A 63 -18.03 -10.51 15.29
N LEU A 64 -17.59 -10.51 14.03
CA LEU A 64 -17.68 -11.66 13.13
C LEU A 64 -16.74 -12.80 13.54
N ILE A 65 -15.51 -12.50 13.97
CA ILE A 65 -14.56 -13.48 14.52
C ILE A 65 -15.18 -14.18 15.74
N ARG A 66 -15.71 -13.40 16.69
CA ARG A 66 -16.38 -13.93 17.90
C ARG A 66 -17.63 -14.73 17.55
N GLY A 67 -18.36 -14.32 16.51
CA GLY A 67 -19.50 -15.04 15.96
C GLY A 67 -19.15 -16.31 15.17
N GLY A 68 -17.88 -16.59 14.90
CA GLY A 68 -17.45 -17.76 14.13
C GLY A 68 -17.71 -17.67 12.64
N ALA A 69 -17.73 -16.47 12.07
CA ALA A 69 -17.79 -16.25 10.63
C ALA A 69 -16.58 -16.88 9.91
N SER A 70 -16.72 -17.16 8.61
CA SER A 70 -15.61 -17.61 7.77
C SER A 70 -14.51 -16.56 7.68
N LEU A 71 -13.26 -17.01 7.44
CA LEU A 71 -12.12 -16.12 7.27
C LEU A 71 -12.34 -15.08 6.17
N ASP A 72 -12.87 -15.53 5.02
CA ASP A 72 -13.21 -14.67 3.89
C ASP A 72 -14.16 -13.53 4.27
N LEU A 73 -15.23 -13.83 5.02
CA LEU A 73 -16.18 -12.82 5.48
C LEU A 73 -15.54 -11.85 6.48
N VAL A 74 -14.65 -12.33 7.36
CA VAL A 74 -13.91 -11.48 8.30
C VAL A 74 -13.01 -10.50 7.53
N LEU A 75 -12.20 -10.99 6.59
CA LEU A 75 -11.30 -10.16 5.77
C LEU A 75 -12.07 -9.17 4.90
N LEU A 76 -13.14 -9.62 4.23
CA LEU A 76 -14.04 -8.74 3.48
C LEU A 76 -14.61 -7.63 4.38
N SER A 77 -15.17 -7.99 5.53
CA SER A 77 -15.74 -7.01 6.46
C SER A 77 -14.71 -5.98 6.93
N TYR A 78 -13.47 -6.41 7.16
CA TYR A 78 -12.40 -5.53 7.59
C TYR A 78 -12.03 -4.54 6.48
N SER A 79 -11.88 -5.02 5.24
CA SER A 79 -11.66 -4.15 4.06
C SER A 79 -12.74 -3.08 3.91
N LEU A 80 -14.01 -3.48 4.04
CA LEU A 80 -15.15 -2.57 3.93
C LEU A 80 -15.17 -1.56 5.08
N CYS A 81 -14.90 -1.98 6.32
CA CYS A 81 -14.86 -1.09 7.47
C CYS A 81 -13.80 0.01 7.33
N LEU A 82 -12.64 -0.32 6.76
CA LEU A 82 -11.59 0.67 6.44
C LEU A 82 -12.10 1.74 5.45
N ALA A 83 -12.93 1.37 4.47
CA ALA A 83 -13.57 2.31 3.54
C ALA A 83 -14.78 3.04 4.16
N LEU A 84 -15.50 2.40 5.09
CA LEU A 84 -16.67 3.00 5.74
C LEU A 84 -16.31 4.16 6.67
N VAL A 85 -15.13 4.16 7.27
CA VAL A 85 -14.67 5.28 8.13
C VAL A 85 -14.70 6.62 7.35
N PRO A 86 -13.98 6.79 6.23
CA PRO A 86 -14.07 8.04 5.45
C PRO A 86 -15.45 8.28 4.85
N VAL A 87 -16.23 7.25 4.50
CA VAL A 87 -17.62 7.40 4.04
C VAL A 87 -18.50 8.00 5.15
N GLY A 88 -18.36 7.55 6.40
CA GLY A 88 -19.08 8.08 7.55
C GLY A 88 -18.71 9.53 7.84
N VAL A 89 -17.41 9.87 7.76
CA VAL A 89 -16.94 11.26 7.89
C VAL A 89 -17.50 12.13 6.77
N PHE A 90 -17.50 11.64 5.53
CA PHE A 90 -18.11 12.32 4.40
C PHE A 90 -19.61 12.55 4.62
N ALA A 91 -20.34 11.54 5.11
CA ALA A 91 -21.76 11.62 5.40
C ALA A 91 -22.05 12.73 6.42
N LEU A 92 -21.26 12.81 7.49
CA LEU A 92 -21.34 13.86 8.51
C LEU A 92 -21.10 15.25 7.93
N ILE A 93 -20.10 15.41 7.06
CA ILE A 93 -19.76 16.68 6.41
C ILE A 93 -20.83 17.11 5.40
N GLY A 94 -21.26 16.19 4.54
CA GLY A 94 -22.14 16.46 3.40
C GLY A 94 -23.58 16.73 3.78
N TRP A 95 -24.12 16.04 4.80
CA TRP A 95 -25.56 16.07 5.12
C TRP A 95 -25.90 16.82 6.41
N PRO A 96 -25.47 16.40 7.62
CA PRO A 96 -25.72 17.18 8.84
C PRO A 96 -25.04 18.55 8.81
N LEU A 97 -23.74 18.59 8.47
CA LEU A 97 -23.03 19.86 8.40
C LEU A 97 -23.39 20.63 7.13
N ARG A 98 -23.73 19.96 6.01
CA ARG A 98 -24.02 20.63 4.73
C ARG A 98 -22.83 21.42 4.17
N ASP A 99 -21.60 21.08 4.56
CA ASP A 99 -20.41 21.79 4.09
C ASP A 99 -19.96 21.26 2.73
N THR A 100 -20.13 22.08 1.68
CA THR A 100 -19.81 21.66 0.31
C THR A 100 -18.32 21.71 0.00
N ARG A 101 -17.52 22.45 0.80
CA ARG A 101 -16.07 22.50 0.62
C ARG A 101 -15.47 21.19 1.14
N GLY A 102 -15.77 20.83 2.39
CA GLY A 102 -15.31 19.57 2.98
C GLY A 102 -15.82 18.34 2.22
N ALA A 103 -17.07 18.36 1.75
CA ALA A 103 -17.63 17.30 0.90
C ALA A 103 -17.00 17.23 -0.51
N MET A 104 -16.10 18.16 -0.85
CA MET A 104 -15.28 18.07 -2.06
C MET A 104 -13.83 17.72 -1.69
N THR A 105 -13.29 18.30 -0.62
CA THR A 105 -11.93 18.04 -0.12
C THR A 105 -11.69 16.57 0.17
N LEU A 106 -12.62 15.90 0.86
CA LEU A 106 -12.42 14.51 1.29
C LEU A 106 -12.28 13.52 0.13
N PRO A 107 -13.26 13.39 -0.79
CA PRO A 107 -13.12 12.47 -1.92
C PRO A 107 -11.92 12.81 -2.81
N LEU A 108 -11.58 14.09 -3.01
CA LEU A 108 -10.38 14.47 -3.75
C LEU A 108 -9.10 14.00 -3.05
N THR A 109 -9.03 14.11 -1.72
CA THR A 109 -7.86 13.69 -0.93
C THR A 109 -7.64 12.18 -1.05
N LEU A 110 -8.73 11.40 -1.04
CA LEU A 110 -8.70 9.94 -1.09
C LEU A 110 -8.46 9.35 -2.49
N VAL A 111 -8.37 10.18 -3.53
CA VAL A 111 -8.11 9.71 -4.91
C VAL A 111 -6.94 10.40 -5.57
N ALA A 112 -6.63 11.67 -5.21
CA ALA A 112 -5.57 12.42 -5.88
C ALA A 112 -4.18 11.93 -5.48
N GLY A 113 -3.98 11.61 -4.19
CA GLY A 113 -2.71 11.13 -3.65
C GLY A 113 -2.68 9.65 -3.27
N MET A 114 -3.70 8.89 -3.67
CA MET A 114 -3.79 7.45 -3.36
C MET A 114 -3.56 6.64 -4.63
N GLY A 115 -2.57 5.74 -4.57
CA GLY A 115 -2.27 4.74 -5.58
C GLY A 115 -2.25 3.36 -4.90
N ILE A 116 -1.06 2.83 -4.64
CA ILE A 116 -0.92 1.57 -3.90
C ILE A 116 -1.42 1.67 -2.45
N THR A 117 -1.37 2.87 -1.89
CA THR A 117 -1.78 3.14 -0.51
C THR A 117 -3.26 2.93 -0.24
N PHE A 118 -4.09 2.86 -1.28
CA PHE A 118 -5.45 2.37 -1.14
C PHE A 118 -5.44 0.89 -0.73
N TYR A 119 -4.62 0.05 -1.36
CA TYR A 119 -4.48 -1.39 -1.05
C TYR A 119 -3.67 -1.64 0.23
N TYR A 120 -2.90 -0.66 0.69
CA TYR A 120 -2.31 -0.67 2.03
C TYR A 120 -3.36 -0.24 3.08
N GLY A 121 -4.40 -1.07 3.24
CA GLY A 121 -5.65 -0.72 3.90
C GLY A 121 -5.53 -0.24 5.35
N VAL A 122 -4.60 -0.79 6.13
CA VAL A 122 -4.44 -0.46 7.56
C VAL A 122 -3.69 0.84 7.83
N SER A 123 -3.26 1.58 6.79
CA SER A 123 -2.61 2.89 6.97
C SER A 123 -3.45 3.82 7.84
N GLU A 124 -2.95 4.10 9.04
CA GLU A 124 -3.62 4.96 9.99
C GLU A 124 -3.59 6.41 9.52
N VAL A 125 -2.56 6.81 8.76
CA VAL A 125 -2.47 8.12 8.11
C VAL A 125 -3.66 8.33 7.17
N ASN A 126 -3.97 7.35 6.32
CA ASN A 126 -5.06 7.45 5.36
C ASN A 126 -6.43 7.54 6.02
N GLN A 127 -6.64 6.83 7.12
CA GLN A 127 -7.88 6.93 7.89
C GLN A 127 -7.98 8.26 8.63
N GLY A 128 -6.89 8.68 9.28
CA GLY A 128 -6.83 9.91 10.05
C GLY A 128 -6.97 11.19 9.22
N ILE A 129 -6.56 11.17 7.94
CA ILE A 129 -6.70 12.34 7.06
C ILE A 129 -8.16 12.71 6.80
N ALA A 130 -9.09 11.74 6.85
CA ALA A 130 -10.52 12.03 6.78
C ALA A 130 -10.96 12.92 7.95
N PHE A 131 -10.45 12.64 9.15
CA PHE A 131 -10.68 13.47 10.34
C PHE A 131 -9.99 14.83 10.25
N CYS A 132 -8.86 14.96 9.54
CA CYS A 132 -8.29 16.28 9.24
C CYS A 132 -9.22 17.13 8.35
N VAL A 133 -9.93 16.53 7.39
CA VAL A 133 -10.94 17.26 6.61
C VAL A 133 -12.13 17.67 7.49
N LEU A 134 -12.60 16.79 8.38
CA LEU A 134 -13.64 17.14 9.35
C LEU A 134 -13.19 18.27 10.28
N LEU A 135 -11.95 18.21 10.76
CA LEU A 135 -11.33 19.26 11.57
C LEU A 135 -11.33 20.59 10.83
N GLU A 136 -10.96 20.62 9.54
CA GLU A 136 -11.02 21.84 8.73
C GLU A 136 -12.42 22.46 8.75
N VAL A 137 -13.47 21.65 8.53
CA VAL A 137 -14.86 22.10 8.50
C VAL A 137 -15.29 22.65 9.87
N LEU A 138 -14.98 21.94 10.96
CA LEU A 138 -15.34 22.34 12.32
C LEU A 138 -14.58 23.60 12.74
N PHE A 139 -13.30 23.71 12.44
CA PHE A 139 -12.48 24.88 12.73
C PHE A 139 -13.06 26.13 12.04
N ARG A 140 -13.36 26.04 10.74
CA ARG A 140 -13.97 27.16 9.99
C ARG A 140 -15.31 27.60 10.59
N ARG A 141 -16.12 26.65 11.10
CA ARG A 141 -17.38 26.98 11.80
C ARG A 141 -17.14 27.73 13.09
N THR A 142 -16.25 27.23 13.95
CA THR A 142 -15.87 27.90 15.22
C THR A 142 -15.53 29.37 15.00
N VAL A 143 -14.77 29.64 13.94
CA VAL A 143 -14.34 31.00 13.57
C VAL A 143 -15.50 31.85 13.04
N ARG A 144 -16.37 31.30 12.19
CA ARG A 144 -17.41 32.05 11.48
C ARG A 144 -18.72 32.23 12.27
N THR A 145 -19.15 31.22 13.04
CA THR A 145 -20.43 31.27 13.75
C THR A 145 -20.22 31.69 15.19
N ALA A 146 -20.75 32.85 15.59
CA ALA A 146 -20.69 33.31 16.99
C ALA A 146 -21.55 32.42 17.89
N THR A 147 -22.77 32.12 17.46
CA THR A 147 -23.66 31.18 18.15
C THR A 147 -23.08 29.76 18.08
N ARG A 148 -22.98 29.09 19.23
CA ARG A 148 -22.44 27.72 19.35
C ARG A 148 -20.96 27.58 18.96
N ALA A 149 -20.19 28.67 18.94
CA ALA A 149 -18.74 28.62 18.69
C ALA A 149 -18.04 27.61 19.61
N TRP A 150 -18.43 27.56 20.88
CA TRP A 150 -17.88 26.61 21.85
C TRP A 150 -18.17 25.15 21.46
N VAL A 151 -19.37 24.83 20.96
CA VAL A 151 -19.73 23.46 20.51
C VAL A 151 -18.82 23.05 19.36
N TRP A 152 -18.66 23.92 18.37
CA TRP A 152 -17.80 23.64 17.22
C TRP A 152 -16.32 23.59 17.60
N GLY A 153 -15.88 24.44 18.53
CA GLY A 153 -14.52 24.45 19.05
C GLY A 153 -14.18 23.18 19.82
N SER A 154 -15.08 22.74 20.70
CA SER A 154 -14.96 21.46 21.41
C SER A 154 -14.98 20.28 20.45
N ALA A 155 -15.89 20.26 19.47
CA ALA A 155 -15.92 19.20 18.46
C ALA A 155 -14.63 19.18 17.61
N ALA A 156 -14.10 20.35 17.23
CA ALA A 156 -12.83 20.47 16.53
C ALA A 156 -11.67 19.91 17.37
N LEU A 157 -11.61 20.28 18.66
CA LEU A 157 -10.57 19.79 19.56
C LEU A 157 -10.65 18.27 19.74
N LEU A 158 -11.85 17.71 19.97
CA LEU A 158 -12.06 16.27 20.05
C LEU A 158 -11.69 15.55 18.75
N THR A 159 -12.01 16.15 17.60
CA THR A 159 -11.61 15.60 16.28
C THR A 159 -10.10 15.62 16.10
N ALA A 160 -9.42 16.68 16.56
CA ALA A 160 -7.96 16.77 16.50
C ALA A 160 -7.27 15.77 17.45
N VAL A 161 -7.83 15.56 18.65
CA VAL A 161 -7.39 14.49 19.56
C VAL A 161 -7.57 13.14 18.88
N TRP A 162 -8.75 12.86 18.32
CA TRP A 162 -9.00 11.59 17.63
C TRP A 162 -8.06 11.37 16.44
N ALA A 163 -7.84 12.40 15.60
CA ALA A 163 -6.91 12.33 14.49
C ALA A 163 -5.47 12.05 14.94
N SER A 164 -5.01 12.63 16.05
CA SER A 164 -3.65 12.41 16.56
C SER A 164 -3.44 11.03 17.20
N LEU A 165 -4.52 10.29 17.48
CA LEU A 165 -4.48 8.89 17.90
C LEU A 165 -4.33 7.90 16.74
N TYR A 166 -4.40 8.35 15.48
CA TYR A 166 -4.10 7.49 14.32
C TYR A 166 -2.60 7.45 14.03
N HIS A 167 -1.98 8.61 13.84
CA HIS A 167 -0.57 8.69 13.46
C HIS A 167 0.02 10.05 13.80
N GLN A 168 1.28 10.10 14.24
CA GLN A 168 1.95 11.36 14.58
C GLN A 168 2.17 12.29 13.37
N VAL A 169 2.33 11.71 12.18
CA VAL A 169 2.43 12.44 10.90
C VAL A 169 1.22 13.32 10.63
N LEU A 170 0.04 13.01 11.18
CA LEU A 170 -1.17 13.84 11.02
C LEU A 170 -1.09 15.19 11.75
N LEU A 171 -0.05 15.42 12.57
CA LEU A 171 0.26 16.75 13.09
C LEU A 171 0.70 17.71 11.97
N ILE A 172 1.28 17.21 10.87
CA ILE A 172 1.65 18.01 9.69
C ILE A 172 0.40 18.65 9.04
N PRO A 173 -0.63 17.91 8.60
CA PRO A 173 -1.83 18.52 8.03
C PRO A 173 -2.59 19.40 9.04
N ILE A 174 -2.52 19.11 10.34
CA ILE A 174 -3.07 20.00 11.38
C ILE A 174 -2.31 21.34 11.41
N ALA A 175 -0.99 21.33 11.38
CA ALA A 175 -0.17 22.55 11.33
C ALA A 175 -0.45 23.38 10.07
N PHE A 176 -0.59 22.72 8.92
CA PHE A 176 -1.03 23.37 7.68
C PHE A 176 -2.39 24.07 7.86
N LEU A 177 -3.37 23.37 8.43
CA LEU A 177 -4.73 23.87 8.61
C LEU A 177 -4.80 25.12 9.49
N ILE A 178 -4.04 25.16 10.58
CA ILE A 178 -3.99 26.32 11.49
C ILE A 178 -3.71 27.59 10.69
N VAL A 179 -2.61 27.61 9.95
CA VAL A 179 -2.20 28.77 9.16
C VAL A 179 -3.15 28.98 7.97
N TYR A 180 -3.49 27.91 7.23
CA TYR A 180 -4.31 28.00 6.03
C TYR A 180 -5.71 28.57 6.32
N VAL A 181 -6.37 28.14 7.40
CA VAL A 181 -7.67 28.67 7.82
C VAL A 181 -7.54 30.15 8.23
N GLY A 182 -6.47 30.53 8.93
CA GLY A 182 -6.17 31.92 9.28
C GLY A 182 -6.09 32.82 8.05
N ILE A 183 -5.34 32.39 7.02
CA ILE A 183 -5.23 33.09 5.73
C ILE A 183 -6.59 33.16 5.03
N ASP A 184 -7.24 32.00 4.83
CA ASP A 184 -8.46 31.91 4.00
C ASP A 184 -9.64 32.69 4.59
N THR A 185 -9.72 32.75 5.91
CA THR A 185 -10.81 33.44 6.62
C THR A 185 -10.41 34.83 7.11
N ARG A 186 -9.16 35.28 6.88
CA ARG A 186 -8.61 36.55 7.39
C ARG A 186 -8.82 36.73 8.90
N SER A 187 -8.70 35.65 9.66
CA SER A 187 -9.12 35.61 11.08
C SER A 187 -7.97 35.75 12.09
N TRP A 188 -6.82 36.28 11.67
CA TRP A 188 -5.63 36.47 12.51
C TRP A 188 -5.86 37.29 13.79
N ARG A 189 -6.90 38.14 13.81
CA ARG A 189 -7.31 38.93 14.99
C ARG A 189 -8.52 38.38 15.73
N ASN A 190 -9.12 37.29 15.24
CA ASN A 190 -10.29 36.68 15.86
C ASN A 190 -9.86 35.85 17.08
N VAL A 191 -10.29 36.25 18.28
CA VAL A 191 -9.92 35.56 19.53
C VAL A 191 -10.26 34.06 19.50
N ARG A 192 -11.36 33.67 18.87
CA ARG A 192 -11.76 32.25 18.75
C ARG A 192 -10.79 31.45 17.89
N TYR A 193 -10.30 32.07 16.81
CA TYR A 193 -9.25 31.47 15.99
C TYR A 193 -7.97 31.32 16.82
N LEU A 194 -7.51 32.38 17.48
CA LEU A 194 -6.28 32.36 18.28
C LEU A 194 -6.32 31.32 19.40
N VAL A 195 -7.42 31.25 20.15
CA VAL A 195 -7.61 30.27 21.22
C VAL A 195 -7.61 28.85 20.66
N LEU A 196 -8.38 28.56 19.61
CA LEU A 196 -8.41 27.21 19.04
C LEU A 196 -7.06 26.82 18.43
N SER A 197 -6.39 27.72 17.72
CA SER A 197 -5.04 27.49 17.20
C SER A 197 -4.04 27.18 18.33
N ALA A 198 -4.07 27.95 19.41
CA ALA A 198 -3.20 27.72 20.56
C ALA A 198 -3.47 26.34 21.19
N LEU A 199 -4.74 25.97 21.36
CA LEU A 199 -5.12 24.64 21.87
C LEU A 199 -4.65 23.51 20.94
N LEU A 200 -4.74 23.68 19.62
CA LEU A 200 -4.26 22.67 18.66
C LEU A 200 -2.73 22.56 18.66
N VAL A 201 -2.00 23.66 18.80
CA VAL A 201 -0.54 23.66 18.96
C VAL A 201 -0.15 22.99 20.27
N LEU A 202 -0.80 23.33 21.38
CA LEU A 202 -0.56 22.71 22.68
C LEU A 202 -0.86 21.21 22.66
N LEU A 203 -1.96 20.80 22.01
CA LEU A 203 -2.29 19.39 21.81
C LEU A 203 -1.21 18.67 20.99
N SER A 204 -0.71 19.29 19.92
CA SER A 204 0.34 18.72 19.09
C SER A 204 1.65 18.57 19.87
N ALA A 205 2.02 19.60 20.65
CA ALA A 205 3.18 19.55 21.53
C ALA A 205 3.02 18.47 22.60
N ALA A 206 1.86 18.39 23.26
CA ALA A 206 1.55 17.36 24.23
C ALA A 206 1.60 15.95 23.61
N ARG A 207 1.13 15.77 22.37
CA ARG A 207 1.22 14.49 21.66
C ARG A 207 2.66 14.06 21.41
N LEU A 208 3.55 15.01 21.08
CA LEU A 208 4.96 14.75 20.83
C LEU A 208 5.77 14.52 22.12
N THR A 209 5.34 15.08 23.26
CA THR A 209 6.08 14.96 24.53
C THR A 209 5.55 13.87 25.46
N LEU A 210 4.23 13.66 25.51
CA LEU A 210 3.60 12.74 26.47
C LEU A 210 3.49 11.31 25.95
N ILE A 211 3.32 11.13 24.65
CA ILE A 211 3.19 9.80 24.05
C ILE A 211 4.52 9.49 23.39
N GLN A 212 5.29 8.62 24.05
CA GLN A 212 6.63 8.22 23.60
C GLN A 212 6.57 7.66 22.19
N SER A 213 7.47 8.16 21.33
CA SER A 213 7.76 7.53 20.05
C SER A 213 8.44 6.20 20.33
N THR A 214 7.97 5.14 19.67
CA THR A 214 8.64 3.85 19.69
C THR A 214 9.98 3.93 18.98
N ASP A 215 10.89 2.98 19.23
CA ASP A 215 12.20 2.93 18.54
C ASP A 215 12.07 2.98 17.02
N TYR A 216 11.06 2.30 16.47
CA TYR A 216 10.72 2.35 15.04
C TYR A 216 10.46 3.78 14.53
N GLU A 217 9.70 4.58 15.28
CA GLU A 217 9.35 5.94 14.90
C GLU A 217 10.56 6.87 15.08
N GLN A 218 11.32 6.71 16.16
CA GLN A 218 12.53 7.49 16.42
C GLN A 218 13.58 7.27 15.32
N ALA A 219 13.76 6.03 14.85
CA ALA A 219 14.69 5.70 13.78
C ALA A 219 14.33 6.34 12.42
N ARG A 220 13.05 6.72 12.24
CA ARG A 220 12.53 7.33 11.00
C ARG A 220 12.40 8.85 11.08
N MET A 221 12.45 9.43 12.27
CA MET A 221 12.35 10.88 12.44
C MET A 221 13.68 11.55 12.14
N PRO A 222 13.77 12.42 11.12
CA PRO A 222 15.01 13.12 10.83
C PRO A 222 15.32 14.09 11.97
N THR A 223 16.56 14.03 12.44
CA THR A 223 17.07 14.97 13.44
C THR A 223 17.29 16.35 12.80
N TYR A 224 17.41 17.39 13.62
CA TYR A 224 17.80 18.71 13.12
C TYR A 224 19.12 18.66 12.31
N HIS A 225 20.09 17.89 12.81
CA HIS A 225 21.36 17.67 12.12
C HIS A 225 21.16 17.01 10.75
N ASP A 226 20.31 15.98 10.67
CA ASP A 226 19.99 15.34 9.39
C ASP A 226 19.40 16.33 8.38
N VAL A 227 18.47 17.18 8.82
CA VAL A 227 17.87 18.19 7.93
C VAL A 227 18.92 19.16 7.41
N VAL A 228 19.79 19.70 8.28
CA VAL A 228 20.83 20.65 7.87
C VAL A 228 21.83 20.02 6.91
N VAL A 229 22.22 18.77 7.14
CA VAL A 229 23.22 18.06 6.31
C VAL A 229 22.64 17.61 4.97
N GLN A 230 21.41 17.10 4.96
CA GLN A 230 20.83 16.46 3.77
C GLN A 230 20.12 17.46 2.84
N LEU A 231 19.62 18.59 3.36
CA LEU A 231 18.88 19.57 2.56
C LEU A 231 19.70 20.15 1.38
N PRO A 232 21.00 20.47 1.50
CA PRO A 232 21.81 20.91 0.36
C PRO A 232 21.98 19.84 -0.73
N ALA A 233 21.96 18.56 -0.35
CA ALA A 233 22.13 17.41 -1.24
C ALA A 233 20.79 16.73 -1.60
N LEU A 234 19.66 17.42 -1.43
CA LEU A 234 18.33 16.83 -1.57
C LEU A 234 18.14 16.14 -2.94
N TRP A 235 18.69 16.70 -4.01
CA TRP A 235 18.60 16.18 -5.38
C TRP A 235 19.39 14.88 -5.61
N GLU A 236 20.37 14.60 -4.75
CA GLU A 236 21.23 13.43 -4.84
C GLU A 236 20.69 12.27 -3.99
N LEU A 237 19.66 12.52 -3.17
CA LEU A 237 19.06 11.48 -2.35
C LEU A 237 18.38 10.44 -3.23
N PRO A 238 18.57 9.14 -2.96
CA PRO A 238 17.86 8.08 -3.67
C PRO A 238 16.32 8.23 -3.59
N SER A 239 15.82 8.75 -2.46
CA SER A 239 14.41 9.09 -2.29
C SER A 239 13.91 10.11 -3.31
N THR A 240 14.74 11.10 -3.66
CA THR A 240 14.39 12.12 -4.65
C THR A 240 14.41 11.56 -6.06
N LEU A 241 15.38 10.72 -6.39
CA LEU A 241 15.43 10.03 -7.68
C LEU A 241 14.20 9.12 -7.86
N HIS A 242 13.84 8.36 -6.83
CA HIS A 242 12.63 7.54 -6.83
C HIS A 242 11.36 8.38 -6.97
N LEU A 243 11.25 9.49 -6.22
CA LEU A 243 10.13 10.42 -6.38
C LEU A 243 10.03 10.92 -7.82
N LEU A 244 11.13 11.35 -8.45
CA LEU A 244 11.07 11.88 -9.81
C LEU A 244 10.59 10.84 -10.84
N ASP A 245 10.95 9.57 -10.63
CA ASP A 245 10.47 8.44 -11.44
C ASP A 245 8.98 8.18 -11.21
N ALA A 246 8.56 8.04 -9.95
CA ALA A 246 7.19 7.70 -9.57
C ALA A 246 6.19 8.87 -9.73
N PHE A 247 6.64 10.12 -9.62
CA PHE A 247 5.76 11.29 -9.57
C PHE A 247 4.98 11.50 -10.87
N ALA A 248 5.51 11.04 -12.01
CA ALA A 248 4.82 11.07 -13.29
C ALA A 248 3.56 10.17 -13.33
N ASP A 249 3.48 9.17 -12.46
CA ASP A 249 2.32 8.28 -12.36
C ASP A 249 1.14 8.93 -11.61
N PHE A 250 1.41 9.94 -10.77
CA PHE A 250 0.40 10.68 -9.99
C PHE A 250 -0.27 11.80 -10.79
N LYS A 251 -0.76 11.49 -12.00
CA LYS A 251 -1.38 12.45 -12.93
C LYS A 251 -2.54 13.22 -12.31
N ALA A 252 -3.35 12.57 -11.47
CA ALA A 252 -4.45 13.21 -10.75
C ALA A 252 -3.95 14.25 -9.74
N PHE A 253 -2.86 13.94 -9.04
CA PHE A 253 -2.24 14.88 -8.11
C PHE A 253 -1.64 16.09 -8.82
N LEU A 254 -0.90 15.86 -9.91
CA LEU A 254 -0.34 16.92 -10.76
C LEU A 254 -1.42 17.85 -11.30
N LEU A 255 -2.52 17.26 -11.80
CA LEU A 255 -3.67 18.02 -12.28
C LEU A 255 -4.30 18.84 -11.15
N LEU A 256 -4.47 18.26 -9.95
CA LEU A 256 -4.98 18.96 -8.78
C LEU A 256 -4.10 20.18 -8.43
N MET A 257 -2.78 20.01 -8.39
CA MET A 257 -1.83 21.10 -8.10
C MET A 257 -1.96 22.23 -9.13
N ALA A 258 -1.97 21.89 -10.43
CA ALA A 258 -2.13 22.86 -11.51
C ALA A 258 -3.45 23.63 -11.41
N LEU A 259 -4.57 22.92 -11.18
CA LEU A 259 -5.90 23.51 -11.03
C LEU A 259 -6.01 24.37 -9.76
N ALA A 260 -5.40 23.94 -8.65
CA ALA A 260 -5.35 24.72 -7.41
C ALA A 260 -4.57 26.02 -7.60
N CYS A 261 -3.40 25.97 -8.23
CA CYS A 261 -2.60 27.15 -8.57
C CYS A 261 -3.39 28.12 -9.45
N ALA A 262 -3.90 27.66 -10.59
CA ALA A 262 -4.69 28.46 -11.50
C ALA A 262 -5.93 29.06 -10.83
N GLY A 263 -6.65 28.25 -10.03
CA GLY A 263 -7.83 28.68 -9.29
C GLY A 263 -7.51 29.75 -8.23
N LEU A 264 -6.42 29.59 -7.48
CA LEU A 264 -6.00 30.57 -6.46
C LEU A 264 -5.53 31.88 -7.09
N VAL A 265 -4.81 31.82 -8.21
CA VAL A 265 -4.41 33.02 -8.99
C VAL A 265 -5.64 33.74 -9.53
N TRP A 266 -6.58 33.02 -10.15
CA TRP A 266 -7.85 33.60 -10.66
C TRP A 266 -8.68 34.21 -9.53
N ALA A 267 -8.73 33.55 -8.37
CA ALA A 267 -9.41 34.07 -7.18
C ALA A 267 -8.62 35.19 -6.45
N ARG A 268 -7.41 35.56 -6.93
CA ARG A 268 -6.49 36.54 -6.33
C ARG A 268 -6.15 36.22 -4.87
N ARG A 269 -5.93 34.94 -4.56
CA ARG A 269 -5.61 34.40 -3.21
C ARG A 269 -4.13 34.05 -3.08
N TYR A 270 -3.24 35.01 -3.38
CA TYR A 270 -1.79 34.79 -3.43
C TYR A 270 -1.19 34.29 -2.11
N TRP A 271 -1.68 34.76 -0.97
CA TRP A 271 -1.20 34.27 0.34
C TRP A 271 -1.53 32.80 0.59
N SER A 272 -2.71 32.34 0.16
CA SER A 272 -3.06 30.91 0.25
C SER A 272 -2.18 30.07 -0.66
N LEU A 273 -1.85 30.58 -1.86
CA LEU A 273 -0.94 29.91 -2.79
C LEU A 273 0.48 29.84 -2.23
N ALA A 274 1.03 30.96 -1.76
CA ALA A 274 2.37 31.04 -1.18
C ALA A 274 2.53 30.08 0.00
N TRP A 275 1.55 30.05 0.91
CA TRP A 275 1.57 29.11 2.03
C TRP A 275 1.47 27.65 1.58
N THR A 276 0.59 27.33 0.61
CA THR A 276 0.45 25.95 0.10
C THR A 276 1.74 25.47 -0.55
N LEU A 277 2.40 26.30 -1.35
CA LEU A 277 3.68 26.00 -1.97
C LEU A 277 4.77 25.80 -0.92
N LEU A 278 4.97 26.79 -0.03
CA LEU A 278 5.99 26.73 1.02
C LEU A 278 5.83 25.49 1.89
N PHE A 279 4.61 25.24 2.38
CA PHE A 279 4.34 24.11 3.27
C PHE A 279 4.51 22.76 2.57
N SER A 280 4.03 22.63 1.32
CA SER A 280 4.17 21.39 0.56
C SER A 280 5.63 21.09 0.25
N SER A 281 6.41 22.10 -0.17
CA SER A 281 7.85 21.94 -0.43
C SER A 281 8.62 21.58 0.84
N ALA A 282 8.32 22.21 1.97
CA ALA A 282 8.95 21.89 3.25
C ALA A 282 8.60 20.47 3.72
N SER A 283 7.34 20.06 3.59
CA SER A 283 6.89 18.72 3.96
C SER A 283 7.51 17.65 3.06
N LEU A 284 7.59 17.92 1.75
CA LEU A 284 8.22 17.03 0.79
C LEU A 284 9.71 16.86 1.09
N ALA A 285 10.43 17.95 1.36
CA ALA A 285 11.83 17.89 1.77
C ALA A 285 12.01 17.03 3.04
N LEU A 286 11.12 17.17 4.03
CA LEU A 286 11.17 16.36 5.25
C LEU A 286 10.96 14.86 4.95
N ILE A 287 9.99 14.51 4.11
CA ILE A 287 9.71 13.13 3.69
C ILE A 287 10.94 12.52 2.97
N LEU A 288 11.53 13.27 2.04
CA LEU A 288 12.70 12.83 1.28
C LEU A 288 13.92 12.60 2.18
N ILE A 289 14.10 13.41 3.23
CA ILE A 289 15.19 13.28 4.20
C ILE A 289 14.94 12.14 5.20
N ALA A 290 13.69 11.96 5.62
CA ALA A 290 13.28 10.90 6.55
C ALA A 290 13.55 9.49 5.97
N ASP A 291 13.39 9.33 4.66
CA ASP A 291 13.55 8.04 3.98
C ASP A 291 14.74 8.05 3.00
N ARG A 292 15.81 8.77 3.37
CA ARG A 292 17.03 8.98 2.57
C ARG A 292 17.73 7.69 2.14
N ALA A 293 17.62 6.62 2.93
CA ALA A 293 18.21 5.33 2.64
C ALA A 293 17.17 4.44 1.97
N VAL A 294 16.98 4.62 0.65
CA VAL A 294 16.13 3.82 -0.27
C VAL A 294 15.04 3.04 0.48
N GLY A 295 14.01 3.74 0.92
CA GLY A 295 12.87 3.09 1.54
C GLY A 295 12.00 2.35 0.54
N SER A 296 11.15 1.49 1.08
CA SER A 296 10.07 0.83 0.34
C SER A 296 9.24 1.89 -0.41
N ALA A 297 8.99 1.71 -1.71
CA ALA A 297 8.14 2.60 -2.52
C ALA A 297 6.78 2.89 -1.85
N ILE A 298 6.23 1.89 -1.15
CA ILE A 298 4.99 1.99 -0.38
C ILE A 298 5.08 3.09 0.69
N MET A 299 6.25 3.24 1.33
CA MET A 299 6.45 4.22 2.39
C MET A 299 6.38 5.64 1.85
N PHE A 300 7.01 5.93 0.71
CA PHE A 300 6.91 7.23 0.05
C PHE A 300 5.47 7.57 -0.33
N GLU A 301 4.80 6.62 -0.98
CA GLU A 301 3.42 6.79 -1.39
C GLU A 301 2.50 7.05 -0.19
N ASN A 302 2.78 6.47 0.98
CA ASN A 302 2.00 6.65 2.20
C ASN A 302 1.99 8.10 2.71
N PHE A 303 2.97 8.93 2.30
CA PHE A 303 3.01 10.35 2.65
C PHE A 303 2.34 11.27 1.62
N TYR A 304 2.15 10.84 0.38
CA TYR A 304 1.53 11.66 -0.66
C TYR A 304 0.10 12.11 -0.33
N PRO A 305 -0.76 11.30 0.32
CA PRO A 305 -2.07 11.74 0.81
C PRO A 305 -2.00 12.99 1.68
N VAL A 306 -0.96 13.15 2.51
CA VAL A 306 -0.77 14.33 3.38
C VAL A 306 -0.56 15.60 2.57
N ILE A 307 0.27 15.53 1.53
CA ILE A 307 0.52 16.67 0.64
C ILE A 307 -0.71 16.91 -0.25
N ALA A 308 -1.33 15.85 -0.76
CA ALA A 308 -2.56 15.92 -1.56
C ALA A 308 -3.70 16.59 -0.79
N PHE A 309 -3.85 16.32 0.50
CA PHE A 309 -4.80 17.02 1.37
C PHE A 309 -4.58 18.54 1.38
N CYS A 310 -3.32 19.00 1.51
CA CYS A 310 -2.99 20.42 1.51
C CYS A 310 -3.44 21.09 0.19
N TRP A 311 -3.18 20.43 -0.93
CA TRP A 311 -3.63 20.89 -2.25
C TRP A 311 -5.13 20.78 -2.46
N CYS A 312 -5.80 19.79 -1.87
CA CYS A 312 -7.26 19.67 -1.89
C CYS A 312 -7.92 20.82 -1.12
N ALA A 313 -7.41 21.17 0.06
CA ALA A 313 -7.88 22.33 0.81
C ALA A 313 -7.66 23.64 0.02
N ALA A 314 -6.51 23.76 -0.65
CA ALA A 314 -6.20 24.88 -1.54
C ALA A 314 -7.16 25.00 -2.73
N PHE A 315 -7.35 23.89 -3.47
CA PHE A 315 -8.26 23.80 -4.60
C PHE A 315 -9.70 24.11 -4.21
N THR A 316 -10.20 23.50 -3.13
CA THR A 316 -11.61 23.63 -2.72
C THR A 316 -11.93 25.03 -2.21
N SER A 317 -10.95 25.70 -1.59
CA SER A 317 -11.02 27.12 -1.24
C SER A 317 -11.15 28.01 -2.48
N ALA A 318 -10.30 27.81 -3.49
CA ALA A 318 -10.38 28.53 -4.76
C ALA A 318 -11.70 28.25 -5.49
N ALA A 319 -12.06 26.97 -5.61
CA ALA A 319 -13.27 26.50 -6.24
C ALA A 319 -14.52 27.11 -5.62
N HIS A 320 -14.59 27.23 -4.30
CA HIS A 320 -15.71 27.90 -3.65
C HIS A 320 -15.79 29.39 -3.97
N ALA A 321 -14.67 30.10 -4.06
CA ALA A 321 -14.64 31.50 -4.46
C ALA A 321 -15.06 31.70 -5.92
N LEU A 322 -14.76 30.74 -6.79
CA LEU A 322 -15.07 30.78 -8.22
C LEU A 322 -16.45 30.20 -8.56
N TYR A 323 -17.07 29.43 -7.68
CA TYR A 323 -18.28 28.67 -8.01
C TYR A 323 -19.46 29.54 -8.45
N THR A 324 -19.61 30.75 -7.89
CA THR A 324 -20.67 31.68 -8.30
C THR A 324 -20.47 32.20 -9.73
N ARG A 325 -19.22 32.28 -10.20
CA ARG A 325 -18.86 32.78 -11.53
C ARG A 325 -18.75 31.68 -12.58
N ALA A 326 -18.23 30.51 -12.18
CA ALA A 326 -17.86 29.44 -13.09
C ALA A 326 -18.20 28.03 -12.52
N PRO A 327 -19.47 27.74 -12.19
CA PRO A 327 -19.84 26.49 -11.50
C PRO A 327 -19.58 25.24 -12.34
N ARG A 328 -19.72 25.34 -13.66
CA ARG A 328 -19.46 24.22 -14.60
C ARG A 328 -17.98 23.86 -14.63
N TRP A 329 -17.09 24.86 -14.67
CA TRP A 329 -15.65 24.66 -14.64
C TRP A 329 -15.19 24.03 -13.32
N VAL A 330 -15.68 24.53 -12.19
CA VAL A 330 -15.37 23.96 -10.87
C VAL A 330 -15.79 22.49 -10.79
N LEU A 331 -16.99 22.16 -11.25
CA LEU A 331 -17.48 20.79 -11.24
C LEU A 331 -16.66 19.90 -12.18
N ALA A 332 -16.41 20.35 -13.41
CA ALA A 332 -15.60 19.61 -14.38
C ALA A 332 -14.18 19.36 -13.84
N ALA A 333 -13.51 20.37 -13.29
CA ALA A 333 -12.21 20.26 -12.66
C ALA A 333 -12.19 19.20 -11.54
N ALA A 334 -13.14 19.26 -10.62
CA ALA A 334 -13.24 18.29 -9.52
C ALA A 334 -13.51 16.86 -10.05
N CYS A 335 -14.44 16.71 -10.99
CA CYS A 335 -14.76 15.41 -11.60
C CYS A 335 -13.57 14.83 -12.38
N SER A 336 -12.79 15.66 -13.10
CA SER A 336 -11.60 15.19 -13.82
C SER A 336 -10.52 14.68 -12.87
N VAL A 337 -10.24 15.40 -11.77
CA VAL A 337 -9.30 14.93 -10.74
C VAL A 337 -9.79 13.64 -10.10
N MET A 338 -11.08 13.56 -9.75
CA MET A 338 -11.67 12.34 -9.17
C MET A 338 -11.61 11.16 -10.12
N ALA A 339 -11.94 11.35 -11.40
CA ALA A 339 -11.93 10.28 -12.39
C ALA A 339 -10.51 9.77 -12.68
N LEU A 340 -9.54 10.68 -12.85
CA LEU A 340 -8.14 10.30 -13.04
C LEU A 340 -7.55 9.62 -11.79
N GLY A 341 -7.89 10.12 -10.59
CA GLY A 341 -7.44 9.54 -9.33
C GLY A 341 -8.03 8.15 -9.12
N ALA A 342 -9.34 8.00 -9.33
CA ALA A 342 -10.02 6.71 -9.29
C ALA A 342 -9.43 5.71 -10.31
N TRP A 343 -9.12 6.17 -11.52
CA TRP A 343 -8.46 5.34 -12.52
C TRP A 343 -7.04 4.92 -12.09
N HIS A 344 -6.27 5.81 -11.48
CA HIS A 344 -4.96 5.48 -10.92
C HIS A 344 -5.08 4.43 -9.80
N VAL A 345 -6.02 4.62 -8.84
CA VAL A 345 -6.31 3.62 -7.80
C VAL A 345 -6.66 2.26 -8.40
N VAL A 346 -7.49 2.21 -9.45
CA VAL A 346 -7.76 0.94 -10.15
C VAL A 346 -6.46 0.36 -10.68
N ARG A 347 -5.65 1.11 -11.43
CA ARG A 347 -4.41 0.57 -12.01
C ARG A 347 -3.41 0.08 -10.95
N SER A 348 -3.38 0.67 -9.77
CA SER A 348 -2.46 0.27 -8.70
C SER A 348 -2.79 -1.10 -8.08
N HIS A 349 -3.95 -1.71 -8.37
CA HIS A 349 -4.30 -3.04 -7.82
C HIS A 349 -3.33 -4.14 -8.26
N HIS A 350 -2.79 -4.05 -9.48
CA HIS A 350 -2.02 -5.13 -10.09
C HIS A 350 -0.88 -5.62 -9.20
N LEU A 351 -0.17 -4.71 -8.53
CA LEU A 351 0.91 -5.08 -7.63
C LEU A 351 0.44 -5.93 -6.45
N ALA A 352 -0.66 -5.51 -5.81
CA ALA A 352 -1.23 -6.23 -4.69
C ALA A 352 -1.88 -7.56 -5.13
N THR A 353 -2.53 -7.59 -6.29
CA THR A 353 -3.11 -8.81 -6.87
C THR A 353 -2.03 -9.82 -7.23
N ASP A 354 -0.91 -9.40 -7.81
CA ASP A 354 0.20 -10.29 -8.14
C ASP A 354 0.84 -10.87 -6.88
N LYS A 355 0.89 -10.09 -5.79
CA LYS A 355 1.32 -10.54 -4.46
C LYS A 355 0.35 -11.55 -3.83
N VAL A 356 -0.97 -11.34 -3.91
CA VAL A 356 -1.98 -12.33 -3.49
C VAL A 356 -1.80 -13.63 -4.28
N ARG A 357 -1.72 -13.54 -5.61
CA ARG A 357 -1.54 -14.71 -6.48
C ARG A 357 -0.23 -15.45 -6.21
N TYR A 358 0.83 -14.74 -5.83
CA TYR A 358 2.08 -15.36 -5.40
C TYR A 358 1.88 -16.20 -4.14
N ALA A 359 1.23 -15.65 -3.11
CA ALA A 359 0.92 -16.40 -1.89
C ALA A 359 0.03 -17.62 -2.20
N GLU A 360 -0.97 -17.49 -3.08
CA GLU A 360 -1.84 -18.61 -3.53
C GLU A 360 -1.03 -19.72 -4.20
N ARG A 361 -0.18 -19.38 -5.19
CA ARG A 361 0.62 -20.37 -5.92
C ARG A 361 1.64 -21.06 -5.03
N LEU A 362 2.36 -20.29 -4.21
CA LEU A 362 3.36 -20.82 -3.29
C LEU A 362 2.71 -21.79 -2.30
N THR A 363 1.63 -21.37 -1.64
CA THR A 363 0.96 -22.21 -0.64
C THR A 363 0.28 -23.43 -1.23
N SER A 364 -0.24 -23.34 -2.45
CA SER A 364 -0.78 -24.49 -3.19
C SER A 364 0.31 -25.51 -3.51
N ALA A 365 1.45 -25.06 -4.05
CA ALA A 365 2.58 -25.94 -4.36
C ALA A 365 3.17 -26.62 -3.12
N LEU A 366 3.23 -25.91 -1.99
CA LEU A 366 3.65 -26.49 -0.71
C LEU A 366 2.65 -27.53 -0.19
N ARG A 367 1.35 -27.24 -0.27
CA ARG A 367 0.29 -28.16 0.13
C ARG A 367 0.30 -29.44 -0.70
N ASP A 368 0.53 -29.35 -2.01
CA ASP A 368 0.64 -30.51 -2.91
C ASP A 368 1.82 -31.43 -2.56
N ARG A 369 2.84 -30.88 -1.89
CA ARG A 369 3.99 -31.62 -1.33
C ARG A 369 3.73 -32.14 0.09
N GLY A 370 2.60 -31.82 0.70
CA GLY A 370 2.33 -32.11 2.11
C GLY A 370 3.06 -31.19 3.10
N VAL A 371 3.61 -30.07 2.62
CA VAL A 371 4.36 -29.11 3.43
C VAL A 371 3.44 -27.97 3.87
N ARG A 372 3.26 -27.80 5.18
CA ARG A 372 2.43 -26.73 5.75
C ARG A 372 3.22 -25.65 6.49
N LYS A 373 4.49 -25.92 6.80
CA LYS A 373 5.41 -24.97 7.42
C LYS A 373 6.70 -25.02 6.63
N ALA A 374 7.00 -23.95 5.90
CA ALA A 374 8.12 -23.89 4.98
C ALA A 374 9.02 -22.70 5.31
N ILE A 375 10.33 -22.92 5.26
CA ILE A 375 11.34 -21.88 5.43
C ILE A 375 12.23 -21.81 4.18
N GLY A 376 12.56 -20.61 3.75
CA GLY A 376 13.40 -20.39 2.57
C GLY A 376 14.23 -19.11 2.65
N THR A 377 15.03 -18.86 1.61
CA THR A 377 15.81 -17.62 1.51
C THR A 377 14.99 -16.49 0.90
N SER A 378 15.15 -15.24 1.35
CA SER A 378 14.52 -14.10 0.69
C SER A 378 15.13 -13.75 -0.68
N ARG A 379 16.26 -14.35 -1.04
CA ARG A 379 16.91 -14.17 -2.36
C ARG A 379 16.09 -14.67 -3.54
N VAL A 380 15.17 -15.61 -3.30
CA VAL A 380 14.28 -16.17 -4.34
C VAL A 380 12.93 -15.47 -4.40
N LEU A 381 12.67 -14.49 -3.52
CA LEU A 381 11.43 -13.74 -3.57
C LEU A 381 11.34 -12.92 -4.85
N PRO A 382 10.15 -12.86 -5.47
CA PRO A 382 9.90 -11.97 -6.58
C PRO A 382 9.70 -10.53 -6.07
N TRP A 383 10.82 -9.88 -5.74
CA TRP A 383 10.87 -8.55 -5.14
C TRP A 383 10.12 -7.47 -5.94
N GLY A 384 9.96 -7.65 -7.25
CA GLY A 384 9.21 -6.74 -8.11
C GLY A 384 7.75 -6.53 -7.72
N TYR A 385 7.13 -7.48 -7.01
CA TYR A 385 5.75 -7.34 -6.53
C TYR A 385 5.51 -7.79 -5.08
N VAL A 386 6.43 -8.54 -4.46
CA VAL A 386 6.34 -8.87 -3.04
C VAL A 386 6.71 -7.68 -2.15
N LEU A 387 7.70 -6.88 -2.57
CA LEU A 387 8.24 -5.65 -1.94
C LEU A 387 8.76 -5.77 -0.50
N SER A 388 8.33 -6.77 0.27
CA SER A 388 8.73 -7.00 1.66
C SER A 388 8.57 -8.47 2.03
N HIS A 389 9.58 -9.03 2.71
CA HIS A 389 9.58 -10.43 3.15
C HIS A 389 8.96 -10.62 4.55
N TRP A 390 9.02 -9.62 5.42
CA TRP A 390 8.60 -9.76 6.82
C TRP A 390 7.11 -10.11 7.01
N PRO A 391 6.14 -9.66 6.17
CA PRO A 391 4.75 -10.03 6.36
C PRO A 391 4.38 -11.38 5.74
N VAL A 392 5.26 -11.97 4.92
CA VAL A 392 4.98 -13.17 4.11
C VAL A 392 4.47 -14.38 4.93
N PRO A 393 4.97 -14.66 6.16
CA PRO A 393 4.41 -15.76 6.97
C PRO A 393 2.92 -15.59 7.26
N MET A 394 2.46 -14.36 7.50
CA MET A 394 1.07 -14.02 7.77
C MET A 394 0.26 -13.96 6.48
N GLU A 395 0.82 -13.42 5.40
CA GLU A 395 0.17 -13.39 4.07
C GLU A 395 -0.15 -14.81 3.59
N THR A 396 0.84 -15.70 3.63
CA THR A 396 0.66 -17.11 3.24
C THR A 396 -0.32 -17.83 4.15
N ALA A 397 -0.27 -17.61 5.46
CA ALA A 397 -1.22 -18.20 6.40
C ALA A 397 -2.65 -17.75 6.12
N LEU A 398 -2.90 -16.45 5.94
CA LEU A 398 -4.23 -15.91 5.64
C LEU A 398 -4.79 -16.44 4.32
N ILE A 399 -4.01 -16.33 3.24
CA ILE A 399 -4.45 -16.73 1.89
C ILE A 399 -4.73 -18.23 1.81
N SER A 400 -3.85 -19.06 2.39
CA SER A 400 -4.03 -20.51 2.35
C SER A 400 -5.19 -20.98 3.24
N ALA A 401 -5.45 -20.31 4.37
CA ALA A 401 -6.53 -20.60 5.30
C ALA A 401 -7.93 -20.25 4.76
N LEU A 402 -8.03 -19.51 3.65
CA LEU A 402 -9.32 -19.26 2.98
C LEU A 402 -10.02 -20.56 2.54
N HIS A 403 -9.26 -21.64 2.32
CA HIS A 403 -9.80 -22.96 1.97
C HIS A 403 -10.15 -23.82 3.21
N GLY A 404 -10.00 -23.27 4.42
CA GLY A 404 -10.25 -23.94 5.69
C GLY A 404 -9.03 -23.89 6.65
N PRO A 405 -9.24 -24.14 7.95
CA PRO A 405 -8.14 -24.11 8.91
C PRO A 405 -7.08 -25.21 8.66
N ASP A 406 -7.49 -26.38 8.14
CA ASP A 406 -6.56 -27.48 7.82
C ASP A 406 -5.73 -27.22 6.56
N SER A 407 -6.08 -26.20 5.77
CA SER A 407 -5.36 -25.85 4.55
C SER A 407 -4.32 -24.75 4.78
N THR A 408 -4.19 -24.24 6.01
CA THR A 408 -3.22 -23.21 6.38
C THR A 408 -1.80 -23.70 6.11
N VAL A 409 -1.03 -22.85 5.45
CA VAL A 409 0.38 -22.97 5.13
C VAL A 409 1.07 -21.67 5.51
N THR A 410 2.20 -21.74 6.20
CA THR A 410 3.04 -20.59 6.50
C THR A 410 4.40 -20.74 5.83
N PHE A 411 4.85 -19.68 5.16
CA PHE A 411 6.17 -19.58 4.56
C PHE A 411 6.95 -18.43 5.20
N PHE A 412 8.06 -18.77 5.86
CA PHE A 412 9.00 -17.80 6.38
C PHE A 412 10.23 -17.70 5.47
N CYS A 413 10.73 -16.49 5.26
CA CYS A 413 11.95 -16.31 4.49
C CYS A 413 12.80 -15.16 5.01
N ASP A 414 14.11 -15.39 5.01
CA ASP A 414 15.13 -14.42 5.39
C ASP A 414 16.44 -14.72 4.64
N ASP A 415 17.32 -13.74 4.47
CA ASP A 415 18.63 -13.94 3.84
C ASP A 415 19.57 -14.76 4.75
N ALA A 416 19.39 -14.65 6.06
CA ALA A 416 20.12 -15.39 7.07
C ALA A 416 19.19 -16.43 7.73
N ILE A 417 19.02 -17.59 7.10
CA ILE A 417 18.19 -18.69 7.66
C ILE A 417 18.80 -19.28 8.95
N ALA A 418 20.13 -19.23 9.09
CA ALA A 418 20.86 -19.94 10.16
C ALA A 418 20.38 -19.58 11.59
N PRO A 419 20.19 -18.30 11.97
CA PRO A 419 19.58 -17.89 13.24
C PRO A 419 18.24 -18.56 13.55
N TYR A 420 17.42 -18.84 12.53
CA TYR A 420 16.07 -19.36 12.71
C TYR A 420 16.00 -20.89 12.79
N ARG A 421 17.11 -21.62 12.62
CA ARG A 421 17.11 -23.10 12.59
C ARG A 421 16.56 -23.75 13.87
N ALA A 422 16.90 -23.20 15.03
CA ALA A 422 16.42 -23.71 16.30
C ALA A 422 14.90 -23.59 16.41
N GLN A 423 14.36 -22.41 16.07
CA GLN A 423 12.93 -22.12 16.07
C GLN A 423 12.18 -22.92 14.99
N ALA A 424 12.77 -23.04 13.81
CA ALA A 424 12.27 -23.85 12.70
C ALA A 424 12.16 -25.33 13.10
N GLY A 425 13.08 -25.84 13.93
CA GLY A 425 13.03 -27.22 14.45
C GLY A 425 12.04 -27.43 15.61
N GLY A 426 11.57 -26.34 16.25
CA GLY A 426 10.66 -26.41 17.39
C GLY A 426 9.28 -26.95 17.01
N GLN A 427 8.78 -27.93 17.76
CA GLN A 427 7.42 -28.44 17.56
C GLN A 427 6.40 -27.37 17.96
N GLY A 428 5.46 -27.06 17.07
CA GLY A 428 4.42 -26.07 17.30
C GLY A 428 4.87 -24.60 17.22
N SER A 429 6.04 -24.28 16.66
CA SER A 429 6.44 -22.87 16.45
C SER A 429 5.64 -22.20 15.32
N PHE A 430 5.37 -20.89 15.40
CA PHE A 430 5.03 -20.07 14.23
C PHE A 430 6.08 -18.99 14.14
N ILE A 431 6.87 -18.97 13.06
CA ILE A 431 7.89 -17.94 12.88
C ILE A 431 7.20 -16.68 12.36
N GLY A 432 7.13 -15.67 13.22
CA GLY A 432 6.59 -14.35 12.93
C GLY A 432 7.51 -13.49 12.06
N PRO A 433 7.38 -12.16 12.14
CA PRO A 433 8.28 -11.23 11.45
C PRO A 433 9.75 -11.44 11.82
N SER A 434 10.68 -11.15 10.91
CA SER A 434 12.12 -11.35 11.14
C SER A 434 12.69 -10.56 12.33
N TRP A 435 12.04 -9.46 12.70
CA TRP A 435 12.41 -8.60 13.83
C TRP A 435 11.81 -9.05 15.18
N ASP A 436 10.84 -9.96 15.18
CA ASP A 436 10.34 -10.66 16.38
C ASP A 436 9.81 -12.05 16.00
N PRO A 437 10.72 -13.01 15.77
CA PRO A 437 10.39 -14.30 15.19
C PRO A 437 9.50 -15.14 16.11
N GLU A 438 9.67 -14.98 17.42
CA GLU A 438 8.99 -15.77 18.46
C GLU A 438 7.70 -15.12 18.95
N TRP A 439 7.26 -14.02 18.33
CA TRP A 439 6.03 -13.32 18.70
C TRP A 439 4.85 -14.28 18.88
N PHE A 440 4.71 -15.23 17.97
CA PHE A 440 3.60 -16.18 17.95
C PHE A 440 4.01 -17.55 18.46
N ASP A 441 3.18 -18.10 19.34
CA ASP A 441 3.24 -19.51 19.70
C ASP A 441 2.22 -20.28 18.84
N GLY A 442 2.72 -21.10 17.92
CA GLY A 442 1.89 -21.89 17.02
C GLY A 442 0.93 -22.85 17.74
N ARG A 443 1.16 -23.14 19.03
CA ARG A 443 0.27 -23.98 19.86
C ARG A 443 -0.98 -23.26 20.36
N TYR A 444 -0.96 -21.92 20.35
CA TYR A 444 -2.05 -21.09 20.84
C TYR A 444 -2.69 -20.25 19.73
N LEU A 445 -2.36 -20.53 18.47
CA LEU A 445 -3.03 -19.89 17.36
C LEU A 445 -4.52 -20.22 17.39
N ASN A 446 -5.33 -19.31 16.88
CA ASN A 446 -6.78 -19.53 16.77
C ASN A 446 -7.07 -20.66 15.77
N GLU A 447 -7.19 -21.90 16.27
CA GLU A 447 -7.36 -23.13 15.47
C GLU A 447 -8.61 -23.12 14.57
N ARG A 448 -9.61 -22.26 14.87
CA ARG A 448 -10.76 -22.04 13.99
C ARG A 448 -10.33 -21.55 12.60
N TYR A 449 -9.26 -20.78 12.55
CA TYR A 449 -8.77 -20.14 11.32
C TYR A 449 -7.41 -20.70 10.89
N PHE A 450 -6.55 -21.13 11.82
CA PHE A 450 -5.17 -21.51 11.55
C PHE A 450 -4.80 -22.84 12.23
N ALA A 451 -5.19 -23.98 11.66
CA ALA A 451 -4.87 -25.29 12.24
C ALA A 451 -3.53 -25.84 11.70
N LEU A 452 -2.41 -25.18 12.00
CA LEU A 452 -1.07 -25.60 11.55
C LEU A 452 -0.57 -26.86 12.28
N PRO A 453 0.22 -27.73 11.62
CA PRO A 453 0.74 -28.93 12.29
C PRO A 453 1.83 -28.56 13.31
N HIS A 454 1.97 -29.40 14.35
CA HIS A 454 3.05 -29.27 15.34
C HIS A 454 4.44 -29.69 14.82
N THR A 455 4.61 -29.91 13.52
CA THR A 455 5.91 -30.22 12.90
C THR A 455 6.81 -28.98 12.85
N GLY A 456 8.11 -29.19 12.67
CA GLY A 456 9.03 -28.12 12.32
C GLY A 456 8.77 -27.56 10.90
N TYR A 457 9.50 -26.51 10.57
CA TYR A 457 9.56 -25.93 9.23
C TYR A 457 10.47 -26.77 8.32
N GLU A 458 10.02 -27.06 7.09
CA GLU A 458 10.83 -27.69 6.05
C GLU A 458 11.60 -26.63 5.24
N LEU A 459 12.89 -26.86 4.99
CA LEU A 459 13.68 -26.00 4.10
C LEU A 459 13.27 -26.28 2.65
N VAL A 460 12.77 -25.26 1.93
CA VAL A 460 12.25 -25.41 0.55
C VAL A 460 13.07 -24.67 -0.50
N THR A 461 14.21 -24.13 -0.12
CA THR A 461 15.18 -23.49 -1.01
C THR A 461 16.56 -24.09 -0.77
N THR A 462 17.01 -24.95 -1.68
CA THR A 462 18.29 -25.64 -1.60
C THR A 462 19.15 -25.36 -2.84
N SER A 463 20.45 -25.61 -2.72
CA SER A 463 21.35 -25.58 -3.87
C SER A 463 21.09 -26.78 -4.78
N ALA A 464 20.90 -26.50 -6.06
CA ALA A 464 20.94 -27.50 -7.11
C ALA A 464 22.30 -28.20 -7.07
N HIS A 465 22.29 -29.54 -7.12
CA HIS A 465 23.52 -30.28 -7.34
C HIS A 465 24.09 -29.93 -8.71
N ASP A 466 25.36 -29.51 -8.76
CA ASP A 466 26.04 -29.11 -9.99
C ASP A 466 26.04 -30.20 -11.07
N ALA A 467 25.91 -31.47 -10.66
CA ALA A 467 25.85 -32.62 -11.56
C ALA A 467 24.54 -32.74 -12.36
N LEU A 468 23.48 -32.01 -12.00
CA LEU A 468 22.21 -32.06 -12.72
C LEU A 468 22.24 -31.09 -13.90
N ASP A 469 22.19 -31.65 -15.12
CA ASP A 469 21.97 -30.89 -16.36
C ASP A 469 20.50 -30.46 -16.45
N PRO A 470 20.19 -29.15 -16.35
CA PRO A 470 18.83 -28.65 -16.42
C PRO A 470 18.09 -29.06 -17.70
N ASN A 471 18.79 -29.20 -18.84
CA ASN A 471 18.16 -29.56 -20.12
C ASN A 471 17.53 -30.94 -20.12
N SER A 472 18.12 -31.86 -19.36
CA SER A 472 17.61 -33.22 -19.22
C SER A 472 16.49 -33.34 -18.19
N ALA A 473 16.40 -32.37 -17.27
CA ALA A 473 15.56 -32.46 -16.08
C ALA A 473 14.35 -31.53 -16.10
N LEU A 474 14.40 -30.35 -16.74
CA LEU A 474 13.35 -29.35 -16.63
C LEU A 474 12.63 -29.06 -17.94
N THR A 475 11.32 -28.81 -17.84
CA THR A 475 10.52 -28.23 -18.93
C THR A 475 9.75 -27.01 -18.44
N LEU A 476 9.63 -26.01 -19.32
CA LEU A 476 8.87 -24.78 -19.09
C LEU A 476 7.62 -24.76 -19.96
N GLU A 477 6.45 -24.55 -19.35
CA GLU A 477 5.16 -24.49 -20.03
C GLU A 477 4.40 -23.24 -19.58
N PRO A 478 4.10 -22.26 -20.46
CA PRO A 478 3.29 -21.11 -20.10
C PRO A 478 1.87 -21.56 -19.76
N LEU A 479 1.28 -21.02 -18.69
CA LEU A 479 -0.10 -21.31 -18.30
C LEU A 479 -1.01 -20.16 -18.69
N GLY A 480 -2.15 -20.49 -19.31
CA GLY A 480 -3.19 -19.52 -19.65
C GLY A 480 -3.55 -19.50 -21.14
N GLY A 481 -4.68 -18.87 -21.44
CA GLY A 481 -5.12 -18.58 -22.80
C GLY A 481 -4.51 -17.28 -23.32
N ASP A 482 -5.34 -16.39 -23.87
CA ASP A 482 -4.89 -15.08 -24.31
C ASP A 482 -4.29 -14.26 -23.14
N LEU A 483 -3.00 -13.95 -23.23
CA LEU A 483 -2.27 -13.16 -22.24
C LEU A 483 -2.24 -11.69 -22.64
N PHE A 484 -2.37 -10.80 -21.64
CA PHE A 484 -2.38 -9.35 -21.85
C PHE A 484 -1.44 -8.65 -20.89
N PHE A 485 -0.72 -7.63 -21.38
CA PHE A 485 0.06 -6.77 -20.49
C PHE A 485 -0.86 -5.90 -19.62
N THR A 486 -0.66 -5.97 -18.31
CA THR A 486 -1.29 -5.05 -17.35
C THR A 486 -0.75 -3.63 -17.56
N PRO A 487 -1.49 -2.58 -17.20
CA PRO A 487 -1.01 -1.21 -17.17
C PRO A 487 0.21 -0.95 -16.27
N ALA A 488 0.68 -1.90 -15.47
CA ALA A 488 1.87 -1.71 -14.66
C ALA A 488 3.15 -1.75 -15.51
N GLN A 489 4.29 -1.42 -14.91
CA GLN A 489 5.60 -1.48 -15.59
C GLN A 489 5.96 -2.91 -16.02
N SER A 490 5.40 -3.91 -15.34
CA SER A 490 5.56 -5.33 -15.66
C SER A 490 4.26 -6.09 -15.50
N THR A 491 4.19 -7.27 -16.12
CA THR A 491 3.08 -8.22 -16.01
C THR A 491 3.59 -9.55 -15.50
N VAL A 492 2.88 -10.13 -14.53
CA VAL A 492 3.21 -11.45 -14.00
C VAL A 492 2.41 -12.52 -14.75
N VAL A 493 3.12 -13.38 -15.47
CA VAL A 493 2.54 -14.50 -16.23
C VAL A 493 2.86 -15.83 -15.53
N PRO A 494 1.87 -16.68 -15.24
CA PRO A 494 2.14 -17.97 -14.62
C PRO A 494 2.85 -18.92 -15.61
N ILE A 495 3.94 -19.52 -15.16
CA ILE A 495 4.70 -20.52 -15.90
C ILE A 495 4.79 -21.80 -15.06
N ARG A 496 4.47 -22.95 -15.66
CA ARG A 496 4.68 -24.25 -15.05
C ARG A 496 6.11 -24.70 -15.32
N ILE A 497 6.83 -25.04 -14.25
CA ILE A 497 8.15 -25.64 -14.32
C ILE A 497 8.02 -27.08 -13.83
N THR A 498 8.36 -28.04 -14.68
CA THR A 498 8.25 -29.48 -14.34
C THR A 498 9.64 -30.09 -14.28
N ASN A 499 9.92 -30.82 -13.20
CA ASN A 499 11.13 -31.61 -13.04
C ASN A 499 10.86 -33.07 -13.41
N HIS A 500 11.42 -33.53 -14.53
CA HIS A 500 11.41 -34.91 -15.01
C HIS A 500 12.57 -35.74 -14.47
N GLY A 501 13.53 -35.11 -13.78
CA GLY A 501 14.66 -35.78 -13.17
C GLY A 501 14.29 -36.63 -11.94
N ALA A 502 15.21 -37.51 -11.56
CA ALA A 502 15.04 -38.43 -10.42
C ALA A 502 15.34 -37.78 -9.05
N THR A 503 15.90 -36.58 -9.02
CA THR A 503 16.30 -35.86 -7.80
C THR A 503 15.65 -34.48 -7.75
N THR A 504 15.49 -33.94 -6.53
CA THR A 504 15.02 -32.56 -6.35
C THR A 504 15.94 -31.60 -7.08
N PHE A 505 15.34 -30.67 -7.82
CA PHE A 505 16.06 -29.61 -8.51
C PHE A 505 15.99 -28.35 -7.64
N GLY A 506 17.13 -27.99 -7.04
CA GLY A 506 17.23 -26.82 -6.17
C GLY A 506 17.07 -25.50 -6.91
N CYS A 507 16.48 -24.49 -6.28
CA CYS A 507 16.28 -23.16 -6.86
C CYS A 507 17.51 -22.24 -6.76
N LEU A 508 18.55 -22.65 -6.03
CA LEU A 508 19.82 -21.93 -5.90
C LEU A 508 20.93 -22.65 -6.66
N ALA A 509 21.89 -21.92 -7.21
CA ALA A 509 23.16 -22.47 -7.67
C ALA A 509 24.07 -22.82 -6.47
N ALA A 510 25.22 -23.47 -6.74
CA ALA A 510 26.19 -23.82 -5.70
C ALA A 510 26.74 -22.60 -4.94
N ASP A 511 26.86 -21.47 -5.62
CA ASP A 511 27.29 -20.17 -5.07
C ASP A 511 26.18 -19.42 -4.30
N GLN A 512 25.01 -20.05 -4.09
CA GLN A 512 23.84 -19.48 -3.43
C GLN A 512 23.17 -18.33 -4.20
N HIS A 513 23.50 -18.13 -5.48
CA HIS A 513 22.71 -17.26 -6.35
C HIS A 513 21.45 -17.98 -6.85
N PRO A 514 20.31 -17.30 -6.92
CA PRO A 514 19.09 -17.94 -7.44
C PRO A 514 19.26 -18.27 -8.92
N LEU A 515 18.74 -19.43 -9.33
CA LEU A 515 18.46 -19.68 -10.74
C LEU A 515 17.40 -18.68 -11.20
N ARG A 516 17.46 -18.23 -12.46
CA ARG A 516 16.58 -17.16 -12.93
C ARG A 516 15.96 -17.48 -14.28
N LEU A 517 14.74 -17.01 -14.50
CA LEU A 517 14.08 -16.98 -15.79
C LEU A 517 14.32 -15.60 -16.42
N ARG A 518 15.03 -15.58 -17.55
CA ARG A 518 15.17 -14.38 -18.38
C ARG A 518 14.07 -14.38 -19.42
N CYS A 519 13.46 -13.22 -19.64
CA CYS A 519 12.56 -13.03 -20.77
C CYS A 519 13.14 -12.06 -21.82
N THR A 520 12.92 -12.35 -23.09
CA THR A 520 13.14 -11.40 -24.18
C THR A 520 11.84 -11.19 -24.93
N VAL A 521 11.44 -9.94 -25.08
CA VAL A 521 10.19 -9.55 -25.72
C VAL A 521 10.49 -9.17 -27.17
N HIS A 522 9.89 -9.90 -28.10
CA HIS A 522 10.03 -9.69 -29.53
C HIS A 522 8.74 -9.13 -30.11
N SER A 523 8.86 -8.23 -31.09
CA SER A 523 7.71 -7.79 -31.89
C SER A 523 7.15 -8.94 -32.74
N ALA A 524 5.98 -8.74 -33.35
CA ALA A 524 5.43 -9.67 -34.34
C ALA A 524 6.40 -10.02 -35.49
N HIS A 525 7.37 -9.14 -35.79
CA HIS A 525 8.44 -9.38 -36.78
C HIS A 525 9.71 -10.00 -36.19
N ARG A 526 9.65 -10.54 -34.97
CA ARG A 526 10.75 -11.16 -34.22
C ARG A 526 11.92 -10.24 -33.85
N ALA A 527 11.82 -8.93 -34.10
CA ALA A 527 12.82 -7.97 -33.63
C ALA A 527 12.74 -7.85 -32.10
N ILE A 528 13.88 -7.86 -31.40
CA ILE A 528 13.93 -7.66 -29.95
C ILE A 528 13.49 -6.23 -29.65
N VAL A 529 12.45 -6.09 -28.83
CA VAL A 529 11.91 -4.81 -28.37
C VAL A 529 12.41 -4.51 -26.97
N LEU A 530 12.41 -5.52 -26.10
CA LEU A 530 12.92 -5.41 -24.74
C LEU A 530 13.71 -6.68 -24.38
N ALA A 531 14.87 -6.51 -23.77
CA ALA A 531 15.58 -7.57 -23.08
C ALA A 531 15.44 -7.30 -21.57
N ASP A 532 15.03 -8.32 -20.82
CA ASP A 532 14.76 -8.19 -19.39
C ASP A 532 16.02 -7.80 -18.60
N PRO A 533 16.06 -6.60 -17.99
CA PRO A 533 17.18 -6.19 -17.17
C PRO A 533 17.20 -6.90 -15.81
N PHE A 534 16.09 -7.52 -15.38
CA PHE A 534 15.94 -8.10 -14.04
C PHE A 534 15.30 -9.50 -14.12
N PRO A 535 16.09 -10.55 -14.47
CA PRO A 535 15.59 -11.91 -14.59
C PRO A 535 14.87 -12.38 -13.31
N THR A 536 13.74 -13.08 -13.48
CA THR A 536 12.90 -13.52 -12.37
C THR A 536 13.52 -14.70 -11.65
N ALA A 537 13.79 -14.59 -10.34
CA ALA A 537 14.33 -15.70 -9.55
C ALA A 537 13.37 -16.90 -9.50
N MET A 538 13.92 -18.11 -9.50
CA MET A 538 13.16 -19.35 -9.31
C MET A 538 12.67 -19.43 -7.87
N GLU A 539 11.34 -19.47 -7.66
CA GLU A 539 10.72 -19.20 -6.35
C GLU A 539 10.98 -20.29 -5.30
N GLN A 540 11.14 -21.56 -5.69
CA GLN A 540 11.33 -22.70 -4.78
C GLN A 540 11.89 -23.95 -5.49
N ASP A 541 12.33 -24.93 -4.70
CA ASP A 541 12.80 -26.23 -5.20
C ASP A 541 11.66 -27.04 -5.87
N ILE A 542 12.03 -27.87 -6.86
CA ILE A 542 11.09 -28.75 -7.57
C ILE A 542 11.44 -30.21 -7.30
N ALA A 543 10.57 -30.90 -6.57
CA ALA A 543 10.71 -32.34 -6.29
C ALA A 543 10.70 -33.20 -7.58
N PRO A 544 11.26 -34.42 -7.55
CA PRO A 544 11.26 -35.34 -8.70
C PRO A 544 9.85 -35.59 -9.24
N HIS A 545 9.69 -35.55 -10.56
CA HIS A 545 8.41 -35.78 -11.26
C HIS A 545 7.26 -34.87 -10.80
N ARG A 546 7.58 -33.68 -10.27
CA ARG A 546 6.61 -32.68 -9.85
C ARG A 546 6.73 -31.42 -10.67
N SER A 547 5.67 -30.62 -10.63
CA SER A 547 5.62 -29.31 -11.24
C SER A 547 5.28 -28.25 -10.21
N ILE A 548 5.83 -27.05 -10.37
CA ILE A 548 5.40 -25.85 -9.65
C ILE A 548 4.87 -24.83 -10.65
N VAL A 549 3.99 -23.94 -10.19
CA VAL A 549 3.60 -22.75 -10.95
C VAL A 549 4.27 -21.53 -10.34
N GLN A 550 5.08 -20.85 -11.13
CA GLN A 550 5.82 -19.66 -10.75
C GLN A 550 5.27 -18.44 -11.50
N GLY A 551 5.37 -17.24 -10.90
CA GLY A 551 5.13 -15.99 -11.63
C GLY A 551 6.37 -15.57 -12.42
N LEU A 552 6.28 -15.44 -13.73
CA LEU A 552 7.30 -14.82 -14.59
C LEU A 552 6.99 -13.33 -14.72
N THR A 553 7.93 -12.46 -14.35
CA THR A 553 7.79 -11.02 -14.53
C THR A 553 8.24 -10.64 -15.93
N ILE A 554 7.36 -10.02 -16.72
CA ILE A 554 7.65 -9.57 -18.09
C ILE A 554 7.52 -8.04 -18.15
N PRO A 555 8.58 -7.31 -18.54
CA PRO A 555 8.51 -5.85 -18.68
C PRO A 555 7.56 -5.47 -19.82
N ARG A 556 6.76 -4.42 -19.61
CA ARG A 556 5.78 -3.95 -20.60
C ARG A 556 6.46 -3.14 -21.70
N PRO A 557 6.24 -3.43 -23.00
CA PRO A 557 6.69 -2.58 -24.10
C PRO A 557 5.88 -1.29 -24.19
N ASP A 558 6.50 -0.21 -24.68
CA ASP A 558 5.86 1.10 -24.84
C ASP A 558 4.77 1.10 -25.92
N ALA A 559 4.98 0.32 -26.99
CA ALA A 559 4.06 0.22 -28.10
C ALA A 559 2.96 -0.81 -27.85
N TRP A 560 1.83 -0.65 -28.55
CA TRP A 560 0.74 -1.62 -28.54
C TRP A 560 0.96 -2.66 -29.64
N GLY A 561 0.47 -3.88 -29.42
CA GLY A 561 0.59 -4.96 -30.40
C GLY A 561 0.73 -6.34 -29.78
N ASP A 562 0.97 -7.32 -30.64
CA ASP A 562 1.26 -8.70 -30.26
C ASP A 562 2.77 -8.90 -30.14
N TYR A 563 3.20 -9.50 -29.03
CA TYR A 563 4.58 -9.75 -28.71
C TYR A 563 4.83 -11.23 -28.47
N LEU A 564 5.91 -11.74 -29.03
CA LEU A 564 6.44 -13.07 -28.73
C LEU A 564 7.43 -12.92 -27.58
N VAL A 565 7.18 -13.56 -26.45
CA VAL A 565 8.09 -13.61 -25.32
C VAL A 565 8.81 -14.94 -25.33
N VAL A 566 10.13 -14.89 -25.42
CA VAL A 566 11.00 -16.05 -25.27
C VAL A 566 11.50 -16.08 -23.83
N VAL A 567 11.32 -17.21 -23.16
CA VAL A 567 11.70 -17.41 -21.77
C VAL A 567 12.81 -18.44 -21.71
N GLU A 568 13.90 -18.11 -21.03
CA GLU A 568 15.09 -18.96 -20.91
C GLU A 568 15.49 -19.10 -19.44
N LEU A 569 15.84 -20.33 -19.03
CA LEU A 569 16.42 -20.56 -17.71
C LEU A 569 17.91 -20.24 -17.71
N LEU A 570 18.33 -19.41 -16.77
CA LEU A 570 19.71 -19.02 -16.50
C LEU A 570 20.26 -19.75 -15.27
N ARG A 571 21.51 -20.19 -15.38
CA ARG A 571 22.36 -20.64 -14.26
C ARG A 571 23.65 -19.83 -14.33
N ASN A 572 23.95 -19.05 -13.29
CA ASN A 572 25.12 -18.14 -13.23
C ASN A 572 25.20 -17.24 -14.48
N ASP A 573 24.07 -16.60 -14.80
CA ASP A 573 23.86 -15.72 -15.97
C ASP A 573 24.07 -16.37 -17.35
N SER A 574 24.30 -17.69 -17.40
CA SER A 574 24.44 -18.47 -18.63
C SER A 574 23.15 -19.20 -18.96
N VAL A 575 22.75 -19.18 -20.24
CA VAL A 575 21.57 -19.90 -20.72
C VAL A 575 21.79 -21.39 -20.60
N THR A 576 20.86 -22.08 -19.94
CA THR A 576 20.95 -23.53 -19.74
C THR A 576 20.57 -24.31 -21.00
N GLY A 577 19.63 -23.80 -21.80
CA GLY A 577 19.03 -24.47 -22.96
C GLY A 577 17.54 -24.80 -22.76
N VAL A 578 17.08 -24.80 -21.50
CA VAL A 578 15.66 -24.90 -21.16
C VAL A 578 14.97 -23.59 -21.52
N ARG A 579 14.04 -23.66 -22.47
CA ARG A 579 13.33 -22.49 -22.99
C ARG A 579 11.87 -22.77 -23.31
N THR A 580 11.06 -21.72 -23.36
CA THR A 580 9.69 -21.75 -23.89
C THR A 580 9.33 -20.43 -24.55
N GLU A 581 8.23 -20.41 -25.29
CA GLU A 581 7.73 -19.22 -25.99
C GLU A 581 6.25 -19.03 -25.67
N LEU A 582 5.83 -17.77 -25.52
CA LEU A 582 4.42 -17.41 -25.32
C LEU A 582 4.10 -16.11 -26.06
N TRP A 583 2.84 -15.95 -26.46
CA TRP A 583 2.34 -14.71 -27.04
C TRP A 583 1.61 -13.90 -25.98
N ILE A 584 1.85 -12.59 -25.97
CA ILE A 584 1.19 -11.63 -25.07
C ILE A 584 0.84 -10.36 -25.84
N ARG A 585 -0.34 -9.81 -25.58
CA ARG A 585 -0.86 -8.61 -26.25
C ARG A 585 -0.77 -7.38 -25.36
N ALA A 586 -0.18 -6.30 -25.87
CA ALA A 586 -0.24 -4.98 -25.24
C ALA A 586 -1.43 -4.20 -25.82
N LEU A 587 -2.45 -3.98 -24.99
CA LEU A 587 -3.64 -3.20 -25.37
C LEU A 587 -3.45 -1.70 -25.11
N PRO A 588 -4.11 -0.84 -25.90
CA PRO A 588 -4.12 0.60 -25.67
C PRO A 588 -4.64 0.91 -24.27
N PHE A 589 -3.93 1.78 -23.56
CA PHE A 589 -4.24 2.20 -22.18
C PHE A 589 -4.22 1.06 -21.13
N GLY A 590 -3.82 -0.15 -21.51
CA GLY A 590 -3.78 -1.32 -20.65
C GLY A 590 -5.17 -1.83 -20.21
N LEU A 591 -6.21 -1.53 -20.99
CA LEU A 591 -7.57 -2.03 -20.79
C LEU A 591 -7.79 -3.36 -21.50
#